data_AF-A0A372IMN1-F1
#
_entry.id   AF-A0A372IMN1-F1
#
_cell.length_a   1.000
_cell.length_b   1.000
_cell.length_c   1.000
_cell.angle_alpha   90.00
_cell.angle_beta   90.00
_cell.angle_gamma   90.00
#
_symmetry.space_group_name_H-M   'P 1'
#
loop_
_entity.id
_entity.type
_entity.pdbx_description
1 polymer ?
#
loop_
_entity_poly.entity_id
_entity_poly.type
_entity_poly.pdbx_seq_one_letter_code
_entity_poly.pdbx_strand_id
1 'polypeptide(L)' 'MTDFEMQVLTDLSVLKNQMTVLVGDGNSGRVASIERRVTRHEEQFQRAKGFTVAIGALVTLIQLLLDYLRHK' A
#
# COMPACT_ATOMS: atom_id res chain seq x y z
N MET A 1 -40.15 6.81 -24.61
CA MET A 1 -38.74 6.55 -24.33
C MET A 1 -38.08 6.21 -25.64
N THR A 2 -37.05 6.94 -26.04
CA THR A 2 -36.37 6.73 -27.32
C THR A 2 -35.38 5.56 -27.23
N ASP A 3 -34.99 4.96 -28.37
CA ASP A 3 -34.01 3.86 -28.40
C ASP A 3 -32.66 4.29 -27.81
N PHE A 4 -32.27 5.54 -28.05
CA PHE A 4 -31.09 6.16 -27.46
C PHE A 4 -31.17 6.21 -25.92
N GLU A 5 -32.28 6.68 -25.37
CA GLU A 5 -32.48 6.73 -23.91
C GLU A 5 -32.38 5.33 -23.29
N MET A 6 -32.94 4.33 -23.96
CA MET A 6 -32.91 2.94 -23.48
C MET A 6 -31.48 2.36 -23.48
N GLN A 7 -30.70 2.68 -24.51
CA GLN A 7 -29.29 2.27 -24.61
C GLN A 7 -28.44 2.95 -23.53
N VAL A 8 -28.58 4.26 -23.34
CA VAL A 8 -27.83 5.01 -22.32
C VAL A 8 -28.14 4.50 -20.92
N LEU A 9 -29.41 4.23 -20.61
CA LEU A 9 -29.79 3.67 -19.31
C LEU A 9 -29.19 2.28 -19.08
N THR A 10 -29.13 1.46 -20.13
CA THR A 10 -28.51 0.14 -20.07
C THR A 10 -27.02 0.26 -19.77
N ASP A 11 -26.30 1.10 -20.50
CA ASP A 11 -24.86 1.31 -20.30
C ASP A 11 -24.55 1.88 -18.90
N LEU A 12 -25.37 2.84 -18.44
CA LEU A 12 -25.21 3.43 -17.12
C LEU A 12 -25.47 2.41 -16.01
N SER A 13 -26.41 1.49 -16.21
CA SER A 13 -26.69 0.40 -15.25
C SER A 13 -25.50 -0.55 -15.13
N VAL A 14 -24.86 -0.89 -16.25
CA VAL A 14 -23.66 -1.73 -16.29
C VAL A 14 -22.50 -1.03 -15.60
N LEU A 15 -22.27 0.25 -15.92
CA LEU A 15 -21.22 1.05 -15.30
C LEU A 15 -21.42 1.16 -13.78
N LYS A 16 -22.65 1.44 -13.33
CA LYS A 16 -22.99 1.49 -11.91
C LYS A 16 -22.66 0.17 -11.21
N ASN A 17 -22.98 -0.97 -11.83
CA ASN A 17 -22.69 -2.28 -11.26
C ASN A 17 -21.17 -2.52 -11.15
N GLN A 18 -20.41 -2.20 -12.20
CA GLN A 18 -18.95 -2.31 -12.19
C GLN A 18 -18.31 -1.42 -11.10
N MET A 19 -18.78 -0.19 -10.98
CA MET A 19 -18.33 0.76 -9.95
C MET A 19 -18.67 0.26 -8.55
N THR A 20 -19.84 -0.34 -8.36
CA THR A 20 -20.26 -0.94 -7.08
C THR A 20 -19.30 -2.06 -6.66
N VAL A 21 -18.84 -2.90 -7.59
CA VAL A 21 -17.85 -3.95 -7.29
C VAL A 21 -16.47 -3.37 -6.95
N LEU A 22 -16.06 -2.29 -7.62
CA LEU A 22 -14.75 -1.67 -7.42
C LEU A 22 -14.67 -0.87 -6.11
N VAL A 23 -15.63 0.04 -5.91
CA VAL A 23 -15.65 1.02 -4.83
C VAL A 23 -16.39 0.47 -3.61
N GLY A 24 -17.46 -0.28 -3.84
CA GLY A 24 -18.40 -0.72 -2.80
C GLY A 24 -19.67 0.13 -2.76
N ASP A 25 -20.76 -0.47 -2.27
CA ASP A 25 -22.08 0.15 -2.05
C ASP A 25 -22.33 0.49 -0.56
N GLY A 26 -21.28 0.68 0.21
CA GLY A 26 -21.33 0.80 1.68
C GLY A 26 -20.59 -0.32 2.40
N ASN A 27 -20.27 -1.41 1.69
CA ASN A 27 -19.25 -2.39 2.09
C ASN A 27 -17.93 -2.13 1.36
N SER A 28 -16.82 -2.73 1.82
CA SER A 28 -15.53 -2.58 1.16
C SER A 28 -15.48 -3.24 -0.21
N GLY A 29 -15.33 -2.43 -1.26
CA GLY A 29 -15.05 -2.90 -2.62
C GLY A 29 -13.62 -3.42 -2.80
N ARG A 30 -13.31 -3.85 -4.03
CA ARG A 30 -11.99 -4.39 -4.39
C ARG A 30 -10.86 -3.38 -4.12
N VAL A 31 -11.08 -2.09 -4.32
CA VAL A 31 -10.07 -1.05 -4.03
C VAL A 31 -9.68 -1.05 -2.56
N ALA A 32 -10.66 -1.07 -1.65
CA ALA A 32 -10.42 -1.12 -0.21
C ALA A 32 -9.66 -2.39 0.21
N SER A 33 -9.89 -3.52 -0.46
CA SER A 33 -9.11 -4.75 -0.22
C SER A 33 -7.63 -4.61 -0.62
N ILE A 34 -7.35 -3.89 -1.71
CA ILE A 34 -5.99 -3.63 -2.17
C ILE A 34 -5.31 -2.65 -1.21
N GLU A 35 -6.02 -1.58 -0.83
CA GLU A 35 -5.52 -0.60 0.13
C GLU A 35 -5.08 -1.27 1.43
N ARG A 36 -5.92 -2.12 2.04
CA ARG A 36 -5.53 -2.89 3.24
C ARG A 36 -4.28 -3.75 3.05
N ARG A 37 -4.13 -4.38 1.88
CA ARG A 37 -2.94 -5.19 1.57
C ARG A 37 -1.70 -4.31 1.44
N VAL A 38 -1.82 -3.15 0.80
CA VAL A 38 -0.74 -2.17 0.66
C VAL A 38 -0.35 -1.63 2.02
N THR A 39 -1.30 -1.19 2.85
CA THR A 39 -1.03 -0.70 4.21
C THR A 39 -0.29 -1.76 5.05
N ARG A 40 -0.72 -3.02 4.99
CA ARG A 40 -0.02 -4.11 5.70
C ARG A 40 1.41 -4.32 5.20
N HIS A 41 1.65 -4.22 3.89
CA HIS A 41 2.99 -4.31 3.33
C HIS A 41 3.86 -3.12 3.73
N GLU A 42 3.30 -1.91 3.76
CA GLU A 42 4.00 -0.70 4.16
C GLU A 42 4.45 -0.74 5.61
N GLU A 43 3.57 -1.18 6.53
CA GLU A 43 3.93 -1.36 7.95
C GLU A 43 5.07 -2.36 8.13
N GLN A 44 5.04 -3.49 7.42
CA GLN A 44 6.11 -4.48 7.45
C GLN A 44 7.43 -3.91 6.92
N PHE A 45 7.37 -3.15 5.82
CA PHE A 45 8.54 -2.54 5.22
C PHE A 45 9.13 -1.44 6.10
N GLN A 46 8.29 -0.65 6.78
CA GLN A 46 8.72 0.38 7.71
C GLN A 46 9.45 -0.21 8.92
N ARG A 47 8.94 -1.32 9.49
CA ARG A 47 9.63 -2.04 10.58
C ARG A 47 10.97 -2.62 10.11
N ALA A 48 11.01 -3.23 8.92
CA ALA A 48 12.23 -3.76 8.35
C ALA A 48 13.29 -2.65 8.14
N LYS A 49 12.89 -1.49 7.62
CA LYS A 49 13.77 -0.32 7.49
C LYS A 49 14.36 0.12 8.83
N GLY A 50 13.53 0.25 9.87
CA GLY A 50 13.99 0.64 11.20
C GLY A 50 15.05 -0.32 11.75
N PHE A 51 14.83 -1.63 11.56
CA PHE A 51 15.79 -2.66 11.98
C PHE A 51 17.12 -2.58 11.21
N THR A 52 17.07 -2.42 9.88
CA THR A 52 18.27 -2.28 9.05
C THR A 52 19.09 -1.05 9.44
N VAL A 53 18.44 0.07 9.72
CA VAL A 53 19.12 1.30 10.19
C VAL A 53 19.78 1.07 11.55
N ALA A 54 19.10 0.40 12.48
CA ALA A 54 19.66 0.11 13.80
C ALA A 54 20.89 -0.82 13.73
N ILE A 55 20.83 -1.89 12.91
CA ILE A 55 21.98 -2.76 12.67
C ILE A 55 23.11 -1.97 12.03
N GLY A 56 22.83 -1.18 11.00
CA GLY A 56 23.83 -0.36 10.34
C GLY A 56 24.55 0.56 11.34
N ALA A 57 23.80 1.26 12.19
CA ALA A 57 24.36 2.12 13.23
C ALA A 57 25.24 1.36 14.24
N LEU A 58 24.80 0.17 14.68
CA LEU A 58 25.60 -0.69 15.58
C LEU A 58 26.91 -1.13 14.91
N VAL A 59 26.85 -1.57 13.65
CA VAL A 59 28.03 -1.98 12.88
C VAL A 59 29.00 -0.80 12.73
N THR A 60 28.49 0.39 12.40
CA THR A 60 29.32 1.60 12.31
C THR A 60 29.97 1.95 13.64
N LEU A 61 29.25 1.86 14.77
CA LEU A 61 29.82 2.11 16.10
C LEU A 61 30.93 1.12 16.45
N ILE A 62 30.75 -0.16 16.13
CA ILE A 62 31.76 -1.21 16.35
C ILE A 62 33.01 -0.91 15.52
N GLN A 63 32.84 -0.57 14.23
CA GLN A 63 33.97 -0.20 13.37
C GLN A 63 34.72 1.01 13.91
N LEU A 64 34.01 2.05 14.34
CA LEU A 64 34.60 3.27 14.89
C LEU A 64 35.38 2.98 16.18
N LEU A 65 34.86 2.12 17.07
CA LEU A 65 35.56 1.67 18.27
C LEU A 65 36.84 0.88 17.95
N LEU A 66 36.78 -0.02 16.96
CA LEU A 66 37.94 -0.80 16.52
C LEU A 66 39.01 0.10 15.92
N ASP A 67 38.62 1.07 15.09
CA ASP A 67 39.54 2.03 14.49
C ASP A 67 40.17 2.94 15.54
N TYR A 68 39.39 3.38 16.54
CA TYR A 68 39.87 4.15 17.68
C TYR A 68 40.89 3.34 18.52
N LEU A 69 40.60 2.07 18.79
CA LEU A 69 41.53 1.20 19.53
C LEU A 69 42.81 0.89 18.75
N ARG A 70 42.75 0.84 17.42
CA ARG A 70 43.91 0.61 16.54
C ARG A 70 44.80 1.83 16.35
N HIS A 71 44.23 3.04 16.41
CA HIS A 71 44.97 4.29 16.23
C HIS A 71 45.50 4.88 17.56
N LYS A 72 45.25 4.21 18.68
CA LYS A 72 45.77 4.55 20.02
C LYS A 72 46.94 3.64 20.36
#